data_AF-A0A645I0W6-F1
#
_entry.id   AF-A0A645I0W6-F1
#
_cell.length_a   1.000
_cell.length_b   1.000
_cell.length_c   1.000
_cell.angle_alpha   90.00
_cell.angle_beta   90.00
_cell.angle_gamma   90.00
#
_symmetry.space_group_name_H-M   'P 1'
#
loop_
_entity.id
_entity.type
_entity.pdbx_description
1 polymer ?
#
loop_
_entity_poly.entity_id
_entity_poly.type
_entity_poly.pdbx_seq_one_letter_code
_entity_poly.pdbx_strand_id
1 'polypeptide(L)'
;MLGFRGASRYIASPEVFNMELEAIKLVRNKYGYKNIWLMIPFVRTPQELIEVKKIVANAGLLRSPSFKFLMMTEIPSNVIQLDKFIDVGIDGISIGSNDLTMLTLGLDRDNGEVAKSFNEMDPAVLWSLKRLITKAKKRGILCSICGQAPSNYPELVEKLVKWGATSISVSPDAIDATREIVAAAEKRKITQK
;
A
#
# COMPACT_ATOMS: atom_id res chain seq x y z
N MET A 1 4.57 -15.25 11.01
CA MET A 1 4.41 -14.09 10.09
C MET A 1 5.53 -13.04 10.17
N LEU A 2 6.21 -12.88 11.30
CA LEU A 2 7.39 -12.01 11.47
C LEU A 2 8.68 -12.76 11.07
N GLY A 3 9.29 -12.44 9.93
CA GLY A 3 10.50 -13.15 9.50
C GLY A 3 10.94 -12.80 8.09
N PHE A 4 11.62 -13.73 7.43
CA PHE A 4 12.21 -13.53 6.10
C PHE A 4 11.15 -13.51 4.98
N ARG A 5 10.66 -12.31 4.61
CA ARG A 5 9.65 -12.07 3.56
C ARG A 5 9.69 -10.64 3.02
N GLY A 6 9.04 -10.44 1.86
CA GLY A 6 8.97 -9.17 1.14
C GLY A 6 10.34 -8.65 0.75
N ALA A 7 10.57 -7.34 0.91
CA ALA A 7 11.81 -6.66 0.52
C ALA A 7 13.10 -7.38 0.95
N SER A 8 13.13 -7.97 2.15
CA SER A 8 14.32 -8.68 2.64
C SER A 8 14.69 -9.89 1.76
N ARG A 9 13.70 -10.58 1.17
CA ARG A 9 13.97 -11.70 0.23
C ARG A 9 14.53 -11.19 -1.08
N TYR A 10 14.02 -10.07 -1.57
CA TYR A 10 14.51 -9.46 -2.80
C TYR A 10 15.96 -8.97 -2.69
N ILE A 11 16.37 -8.53 -1.50
CA ILE A 11 17.76 -8.15 -1.23
C ILE A 11 18.66 -9.38 -1.07
N ALA A 12 18.19 -10.40 -0.34
CA ALA A 12 18.97 -11.61 -0.06
C ALA A 12 19.13 -12.56 -1.26
N SER A 13 18.15 -12.56 -2.17
CA SER A 13 18.16 -13.38 -3.40
C SER A 13 17.77 -12.54 -4.62
N PRO A 14 18.61 -11.57 -5.05
CA PRO A 14 18.30 -10.67 -6.16
C PRO A 14 18.06 -11.40 -7.48
N GLU A 15 18.66 -12.57 -7.69
CA GLU A 15 18.46 -13.40 -8.88
C GLU A 15 17.00 -13.84 -9.04
N VAL A 16 16.31 -14.18 -7.94
CA VAL A 16 14.89 -14.54 -7.97
C VAL A 16 14.04 -13.32 -8.28
N PHE A 17 14.35 -12.20 -7.63
CA PHE A 17 13.61 -10.96 -7.89
C PHE A 17 13.81 -10.46 -9.32
N ASN A 18 15.01 -10.59 -9.89
CA ASN A 18 15.29 -10.24 -11.27
C ASN A 18 14.42 -11.04 -12.26
N MET A 19 14.11 -12.31 -11.98
CA MET A 19 13.17 -13.08 -12.81
C MET A 19 11.76 -12.47 -12.80
N GLU A 20 11.27 -12.00 -11.64
CA GLU A 20 10.00 -11.29 -11.53
C GLU A 20 10.03 -9.95 -12.31
N LEU A 21 11.14 -9.21 -12.22
CA LEU A 21 11.32 -7.95 -12.94
C LEU A 21 11.40 -8.15 -14.46
N GLU A 22 12.03 -9.22 -14.94
CA GLU A 22 12.05 -9.58 -16.36
C GLU A 22 10.65 -9.94 -16.86
N ALA A 23 9.83 -10.64 -16.07
CA ALA A 23 8.43 -10.88 -16.41
C ALA A 23 7.65 -9.56 -16.56
N ILE A 24 7.83 -8.61 -15.63
CA ILE A 24 7.21 -7.28 -15.73
C ILE A 24 7.67 -6.56 -17.00
N LYS A 25 8.97 -6.60 -17.32
CA LYS A 25 9.52 -5.99 -18.54
C LYS A 25 8.95 -6.62 -19.80
N LEU A 26 8.85 -7.94 -19.85
CA LEU A 26 8.26 -8.67 -20.97
C LEU A 26 6.85 -8.16 -21.25
N VAL A 27 5.99 -8.11 -20.22
CA VAL A 27 4.61 -7.65 -20.37
C VAL A 27 4.54 -6.19 -20.83
N ARG A 28 5.38 -5.31 -20.27
CA ARG A 28 5.41 -3.89 -20.64
C ARG A 28 5.99 -3.61 -22.03
N ASN A 29 7.01 -4.34 -22.43
CA ASN A 29 7.80 -4.03 -23.63
C ASN A 29 7.33 -4.83 -24.84
N LYS A 30 7.08 -6.14 -24.68
CA LYS A 30 6.65 -7.02 -25.77
C LYS A 30 5.15 -6.91 -26.04
N TYR A 31 4.34 -6.83 -24.99
CA TYR A 31 2.87 -6.80 -25.12
C TYR A 31 2.27 -5.39 -25.00
N GLY A 32 3.11 -4.37 -24.74
CA GLY A 32 2.68 -2.96 -24.80
C GLY A 32 1.86 -2.46 -23.60
N TYR A 33 1.68 -3.25 -22.54
CA TYR A 33 0.91 -2.84 -21.36
C TYR A 33 1.65 -1.81 -20.51
N LYS A 34 1.46 -0.52 -20.82
CA LYS A 34 2.16 0.59 -20.15
C LYS A 34 1.58 0.96 -18.79
N ASN A 35 0.44 0.41 -18.38
CA ASN A 35 -0.23 0.69 -17.11
C ASN A 35 0.20 -0.23 -15.95
N ILE A 36 1.20 -1.09 -16.14
CA ILE A 36 1.71 -1.98 -15.09
C ILE A 36 2.73 -1.26 -14.22
N TRP A 37 2.45 -1.14 -12.93
CA TRP A 37 3.34 -0.53 -11.94
C TRP A 37 3.95 -1.59 -11.03
N LEU A 38 5.02 -1.23 -10.32
CA LEU A 38 5.67 -2.11 -9.36
C LEU A 38 5.44 -1.60 -7.95
N MET A 39 5.05 -2.50 -7.05
CA MET A 39 4.91 -2.21 -5.63
C MET A 39 5.72 -3.19 -4.81
N ILE A 40 6.56 -2.70 -3.90
CA ILE A 40 7.39 -3.55 -3.04
C ILE A 40 6.67 -3.81 -1.72
N PRO A 41 6.44 -5.08 -1.33
CA PRO A 41 5.84 -5.44 -0.07
C PRO A 41 6.86 -5.54 1.07
N PHE A 42 6.36 -5.38 2.29
CA PHE A 42 7.02 -5.66 3.57
C PHE A 42 8.38 -4.98 3.73
N VAL A 43 8.45 -3.69 3.37
CA VAL A 43 9.65 -2.86 3.49
C VAL A 43 9.77 -2.31 4.91
N ARG A 44 10.78 -2.73 5.67
CA ARG A 44 10.93 -2.39 7.10
C ARG A 44 11.60 -1.05 7.31
N THR A 45 12.58 -0.71 6.48
CA THR A 45 13.41 0.48 6.65
C THR A 45 13.62 1.25 5.33
N PRO A 46 13.88 2.56 5.39
CA PRO A 46 14.27 3.32 4.19
C PRO A 46 15.52 2.76 3.50
N GLN A 47 16.44 2.17 4.26
CA GLN A 47 17.65 1.54 3.71
C GLN A 47 17.32 0.30 2.87
N GLU A 48 16.43 -0.57 3.35
CA GLU A 48 15.93 -1.70 2.55
C GLU A 48 15.28 -1.20 1.25
N LEU A 49 14.50 -0.10 1.31
CA LEU A 49 13.88 0.48 0.12
C LEU A 49 14.92 0.98 -0.89
N ILE A 50 16.01 1.60 -0.41
CA ILE A 50 17.12 2.07 -1.27
C ILE A 50 17.75 0.88 -2.00
N GLU A 51 17.99 -0.23 -1.30
CA GLU A 51 18.60 -1.43 -1.88
C GLU A 51 17.70 -2.08 -2.91
N VAL A 52 16.41 -2.29 -2.60
CA VAL A 52 15.45 -2.81 -3.57
C VAL A 52 15.34 -1.88 -4.79
N LYS A 53 15.29 -0.56 -4.58
CA LYS A 53 15.23 0.42 -5.66
C LYS A 53 16.45 0.34 -6.58
N LYS A 54 17.65 0.08 -6.05
CA LYS A 54 18.86 -0.14 -6.86
C LYS A 54 18.72 -1.39 -7.74
N ILE A 55 18.22 -2.49 -7.19
CA ILE A 55 18.00 -3.73 -7.96
C ILE A 55 17.01 -3.48 -9.11
N VAL A 56 15.89 -2.83 -8.81
CA VAL A 56 14.86 -2.46 -9.81
C VAL A 56 15.42 -1.54 -10.90
N ALA A 57 16.24 -0.55 -10.51
CA ALA A 57 16.89 0.35 -11.46
C ALA A 57 17.90 -0.39 -12.36
N ASN A 58 18.70 -1.29 -11.80
CA ASN A 58 19.67 -2.10 -12.55
C ASN A 58 18.99 -3.06 -13.55
N ALA A 59 17.76 -3.51 -13.26
CA ALA A 59 16.94 -4.25 -14.21
C ALA A 59 16.38 -3.38 -15.36
N GLY A 60 16.52 -2.05 -15.29
CA GLY A 60 16.03 -1.10 -16.29
C GLY A 60 14.60 -0.61 -16.07
N LEU A 61 14.02 -0.83 -14.89
CA LEU A 61 12.68 -0.35 -14.52
C LEU A 61 12.77 0.97 -13.75
N LEU A 62 12.94 2.07 -14.47
CA LEU A 62 13.02 3.42 -13.88
C LEU A 62 11.66 4.11 -13.85
N ARG A 63 11.45 4.93 -12.82
CA ARG A 63 10.25 5.77 -12.69
C ARG A 63 10.09 6.66 -13.93
N SER A 64 8.88 6.69 -14.46
CA SER A 64 8.53 7.48 -15.65
C SER A 64 7.04 7.87 -15.60
N PRO A 65 6.52 8.65 -16.56
CA PRO A 65 5.08 8.88 -16.65
C PRO A 65 4.27 7.57 -16.74
N SER A 66 4.83 6.53 -17.35
CA SER A 66 4.18 5.22 -17.55
C SER A 66 4.63 4.12 -16.57
N PHE A 67 5.57 4.37 -15.68
CA PHE A 67 6.00 3.37 -14.69
C PHE A 67 6.10 4.01 -13.33
N LYS A 68 5.26 3.53 -12.40
CA LYS A 68 5.25 3.99 -11.01
C LYS A 68 5.93 2.96 -10.13
N PHE A 69 6.74 3.43 -9.20
CA PHE A 69 7.39 2.64 -8.17
C PHE A 69 6.74 2.96 -6.83
N LEU A 70 5.98 2.00 -6.32
CA LEU A 70 5.17 2.11 -5.12
C LEU A 70 5.75 1.27 -3.99
N MET A 71 5.33 1.58 -2.77
CA MET A 71 5.66 0.81 -1.58
C MET A 71 4.40 0.38 -0.84
N MET A 72 4.30 -0.89 -0.46
CA MET A 72 3.26 -1.29 0.48
C MET A 72 3.63 -0.79 1.88
N THR A 73 2.69 -0.09 2.51
CA THR A 73 2.83 0.46 3.85
C THR A 73 1.97 -0.37 4.79
N GLU A 74 2.61 -1.30 5.48
CA GLU A 74 1.93 -2.34 6.26
C GLU A 74 2.62 -2.64 7.59
N ILE A 75 3.70 -1.91 7.90
CA ILE A 75 4.48 -2.07 9.12
C ILE A 75 4.40 -0.76 9.93
N PRO A 76 4.33 -0.81 11.27
CA PRO A 76 4.33 0.41 12.10
C PRO A 76 5.52 1.35 11.83
N SER A 77 6.69 0.82 11.44
CA SER A 77 7.83 1.64 11.03
C SER A 77 7.54 2.53 9.82
N ASN A 78 6.72 2.06 8.86
CA ASN A 78 6.28 2.87 7.72
C ASN A 78 5.40 4.03 8.19
N VAL A 79 4.50 3.80 9.15
CA VAL A 79 3.62 4.83 9.73
C VAL A 79 4.43 5.93 10.42
N ILE A 80 5.44 5.53 11.19
CA ILE A 80 6.29 6.44 11.95
C ILE A 80 7.17 7.27 11.01
N GLN A 81 7.85 6.60 10.06
CA GLN A 81 8.93 7.18 9.25
C GLN A 81 8.54 7.46 7.79
N LEU A 82 7.24 7.60 7.47
CA LEU A 82 6.77 7.71 6.08
C LEU A 82 7.54 8.75 5.25
N ASP A 83 7.86 9.93 5.80
CA ASP A 83 8.64 10.95 5.08
C ASP A 83 9.95 10.40 4.51
N LYS A 84 10.70 9.64 5.32
CA LYS A 84 11.98 9.08 4.89
C LYS A 84 11.81 8.07 3.76
N PHE A 85 10.74 7.27 3.79
CA PHE A 85 10.43 6.36 2.68
C PHE A 85 10.06 7.13 1.41
N ILE A 86 9.31 8.22 1.55
CA ILE A 86 8.97 9.11 0.43
C ILE A 86 10.23 9.74 -0.17
N ASP A 87 11.17 10.16 0.67
CA ASP A 87 12.44 10.78 0.27
C ASP A 87 13.35 9.83 -0.54
N VAL A 88 13.23 8.50 -0.37
CA VAL A 88 13.90 7.51 -1.24
C VAL A 88 13.41 7.63 -2.69
N GLY A 89 12.24 8.23 -2.91
CA GLY A 89 11.71 8.57 -4.22
C GLY A 89 10.81 7.47 -4.78
N ILE A 90 9.68 7.25 -4.10
CA ILE A 90 8.51 6.45 -4.55
C ILE A 90 7.45 7.38 -5.17
N ASP A 91 6.56 6.83 -6.02
CA ASP A 91 5.42 7.55 -6.59
C ASP A 91 4.17 7.52 -5.69
N GLY A 92 4.15 6.63 -4.71
CA GLY A 92 2.98 6.40 -3.87
C GLY A 92 3.12 5.23 -2.93
N ILE A 93 2.13 5.10 -2.07
CA ILE A 93 1.99 3.98 -1.14
C ILE A 93 0.68 3.25 -1.36
N SER A 94 0.65 1.95 -1.03
CA SER A 94 -0.59 1.22 -0.78
C SER A 94 -0.60 0.71 0.64
N ILE A 95 -1.64 1.02 1.40
CA ILE A 95 -1.75 0.57 2.78
C ILE A 95 -2.25 -0.87 2.78
N GLY A 96 -1.43 -1.80 3.28
CA GLY A 96 -1.83 -3.18 3.53
C GLY A 96 -2.54 -3.27 4.87
N SER A 97 -3.87 -3.12 4.91
CA SER A 97 -4.63 -3.00 6.16
C SER A 97 -4.50 -4.25 7.05
N ASN A 98 -4.33 -5.41 6.42
CA ASN A 98 -4.24 -6.69 7.11
C ASN A 98 -2.97 -6.78 7.97
N ASP A 99 -1.81 -6.67 7.33
CA ASP A 99 -0.51 -6.74 8.01
C ASP A 99 -0.33 -5.51 8.93
N LEU A 100 -0.86 -4.33 8.55
CA LEU A 100 -0.82 -3.15 9.41
C LEU A 100 -1.60 -3.36 10.71
N THR A 101 -2.83 -3.89 10.64
CA THR A 101 -3.66 -4.17 11.82
C THR A 101 -2.99 -5.20 12.72
N MET A 102 -2.57 -6.31 12.11
CA MET A 102 -1.88 -7.40 12.79
C MET A 102 -0.66 -6.89 13.58
N LEU A 103 0.21 -6.12 12.93
CA LEU A 103 1.45 -5.63 13.53
C LEU A 103 1.25 -4.46 14.49
N THR A 104 0.20 -3.66 14.29
CA THR A 104 -0.14 -2.55 15.20
C THR A 104 -0.72 -3.09 16.50
N LEU A 105 -1.57 -4.12 16.44
CA LEU A 105 -2.23 -4.71 17.60
C LEU A 105 -1.42 -5.86 18.23
N GLY A 106 -0.34 -6.31 17.58
CA GLY A 106 0.50 -7.39 18.08
C GLY A 106 -0.20 -8.76 18.07
N LEU A 107 -1.05 -8.99 17.07
CA LEU A 107 -1.85 -10.21 16.94
C LEU A 107 -1.31 -11.11 15.84
N ASP A 108 -1.70 -12.38 15.84
CA ASP A 108 -1.55 -13.28 14.70
C ASP A 108 -2.96 -13.62 14.21
N ARG A 109 -3.34 -13.15 13.01
CA ARG A 109 -4.70 -13.33 12.49
C ARG A 109 -5.03 -14.78 12.11
N ASP A 110 -4.02 -15.62 11.90
CA ASP A 110 -4.20 -17.04 11.59
C ASP A 110 -4.26 -17.88 12.89
N ASN A 111 -3.99 -17.26 14.04
CA ASN A 111 -4.13 -17.88 15.34
C ASN A 111 -5.55 -17.67 15.90
N GLY A 112 -6.34 -18.75 15.92
CA GLY A 112 -7.74 -18.73 16.37
C GLY A 112 -7.98 -18.19 17.79
N GLU A 113 -6.98 -18.22 18.67
CA GLU A 113 -7.09 -17.70 20.04
C GLU A 113 -7.17 -16.17 20.08
N VAL A 114 -6.44 -15.50 19.17
CA VAL A 114 -6.31 -14.03 19.16
C VAL A 114 -6.96 -13.38 17.93
N ALA A 115 -7.35 -14.18 16.93
CA ALA A 115 -8.00 -13.70 15.70
C ALA A 115 -9.29 -12.93 15.99
N LYS A 116 -10.01 -13.25 17.07
CA LYS A 116 -11.22 -12.52 17.49
C LYS A 116 -10.96 -11.06 17.87
N SER A 117 -9.71 -10.73 18.23
CA SER A 117 -9.28 -9.37 18.55
C SER A 117 -8.82 -8.59 17.33
N PHE A 118 -8.77 -9.22 16.15
CA PHE A 118 -8.41 -8.55 14.91
C PHE A 118 -9.52 -7.58 14.51
N ASN A 119 -9.20 -6.29 14.47
CA ASN A 119 -10.17 -5.25 14.16
C ASN A 119 -9.49 -4.08 13.45
N GLU A 120 -9.76 -3.93 12.15
CA GLU A 120 -9.22 -2.81 11.36
C GLU A 120 -9.83 -1.44 11.72
N MET A 121 -10.92 -1.44 12.50
CA MET A 121 -11.57 -0.25 13.05
C MET A 121 -11.02 0.15 14.43
N ASP A 122 -10.02 -0.56 14.95
CA ASP A 122 -9.36 -0.19 16.20
C ASP A 122 -8.79 1.25 16.14
N PRO A 123 -8.89 2.06 17.22
CA PRO A 123 -8.39 3.43 17.23
C PRO A 123 -6.92 3.60 16.81
N ALA A 124 -6.03 2.65 17.17
CA ALA A 124 -4.61 2.70 16.79
C ALA A 124 -4.42 2.46 15.28
N VAL A 125 -5.24 1.57 14.69
CA VAL A 125 -5.25 1.31 13.25
C VAL A 125 -5.81 2.50 12.50
N LEU A 126 -6.96 3.04 12.92
CA LEU A 126 -7.56 4.24 12.32
C LEU A 126 -6.62 5.44 12.39
N TRP A 127 -5.88 5.62 13.50
CA TRP A 127 -4.85 6.64 13.62
C TRP A 127 -3.75 6.45 12.58
N SER A 128 -3.28 5.21 12.39
CA SER A 128 -2.26 4.86 11.40
C SER A 128 -2.73 5.15 9.98
N LEU A 129 -3.94 4.72 9.61
CA LEU A 129 -4.56 4.98 8.30
C LEU A 129 -4.65 6.48 8.03
N LYS A 130 -5.23 7.24 8.96
CA LYS A 130 -5.38 8.69 8.85
C LYS A 130 -4.03 9.38 8.68
N ARG A 131 -3.02 8.99 9.48
CA ARG A 131 -1.68 9.57 9.42
C ARG A 131 -1.04 9.31 8.06
N LEU A 132 -1.06 8.07 7.57
CA LEU A 132 -0.49 7.69 6.28
C LEU A 132 -1.13 8.47 5.13
N ILE A 133 -2.46 8.47 5.06
CA ILE A 133 -3.21 9.11 3.98
C ILE A 133 -2.99 10.63 3.96
N THR A 134 -3.14 11.29 5.12
CA THR A 134 -2.97 12.74 5.20
C THR A 134 -1.53 13.17 4.91
N LYS A 135 -0.55 12.36 5.30
CA LYS A 135 0.87 12.62 5.04
C LYS A 135 1.23 12.40 3.57
N ALA A 136 0.78 11.30 2.96
CA ALA A 136 0.96 11.03 1.53
C ALA A 136 0.33 12.14 0.67
N LYS A 137 -0.89 12.57 1.01
CA LYS A 137 -1.56 13.71 0.39
C LYS A 137 -0.74 15.00 0.52
N LYS A 138 -0.24 15.33 1.72
CA LYS A 138 0.61 16.52 1.94
C LYS A 138 1.89 16.48 1.12
N ARG A 139 2.45 15.29 0.90
CA ARG A 139 3.66 15.07 0.11
C ARG A 139 3.38 14.95 -1.40
N GLY A 140 2.13 14.99 -1.82
CA GLY A 140 1.74 14.95 -3.24
C GLY A 140 1.96 13.61 -3.92
N ILE A 141 1.97 12.51 -3.16
CA ILE A 141 2.12 11.15 -3.71
C ILE A 141 0.79 10.38 -3.67
N LEU A 142 0.69 9.30 -4.44
CA LEU A 142 -0.48 8.43 -4.40
C LEU A 142 -0.60 7.72 -3.05
N CYS A 143 -1.82 7.48 -2.60
CA CYS A 143 -2.11 6.69 -1.40
C CYS A 143 -3.33 5.83 -1.64
N SER A 144 -3.10 4.54 -1.89
CA SER A 144 -4.16 3.55 -1.97
C SER A 144 -4.30 2.78 -0.67
N ILE A 145 -5.41 2.07 -0.51
CA ILE A 145 -5.57 1.04 0.51
C ILE A 145 -5.98 -0.27 -0.17
N CYS A 146 -5.37 -1.36 0.26
CA CYS A 146 -5.65 -2.72 -0.17
C CYS A 146 -5.84 -3.62 1.06
N GLY A 147 -6.73 -4.60 0.92
CA GLY A 147 -7.12 -5.49 2.01
C GLY A 147 -8.64 -5.62 2.06
N GLN A 148 -9.14 -6.36 3.04
CA GLN A 148 -10.57 -6.60 3.18
C GLN A 148 -11.28 -5.46 3.93
N ALA A 149 -10.54 -4.62 4.66
CA ALA A 149 -11.13 -3.56 5.48
C ALA A 149 -12.08 -2.62 4.69
N PRO A 150 -11.75 -2.14 3.47
CA PRO A 150 -12.70 -1.31 2.72
C PRO A 150 -13.92 -2.07 2.19
N SER A 151 -13.81 -3.39 1.98
CA SER A 151 -14.96 -4.24 1.63
C SER A 151 -15.86 -4.50 2.84
N ASN A 152 -15.28 -4.65 4.03
CA ASN A 152 -15.99 -5.06 5.25
C ASN A 152 -16.63 -3.87 5.99
N TYR A 153 -16.06 -2.67 5.87
CA TYR A 153 -16.45 -1.49 6.67
C TYR A 153 -16.80 -0.29 5.78
N PRO A 154 -18.07 -0.15 5.35
CA PRO A 154 -18.55 1.02 4.58
C PRO A 154 -18.19 2.38 5.21
N GLU A 155 -18.25 2.48 6.53
CA GLU A 155 -17.90 3.69 7.28
C GLU A 155 -16.40 4.03 7.21
N LEU A 156 -15.54 3.04 6.95
CA LEU A 156 -14.12 3.26 6.71
C LEU A 156 -13.92 3.93 5.34
N VAL A 157 -14.65 3.51 4.31
CA VAL A 157 -14.58 4.08 2.95
C VAL A 157 -14.82 5.60 2.99
N GLU A 158 -15.83 6.06 3.73
CA GLU A 158 -16.07 7.51 3.89
C GLU A 158 -14.89 8.23 4.56
N LYS A 159 -14.31 7.64 5.61
CA LYS A 159 -13.12 8.23 6.28
C LYS A 159 -11.94 8.31 5.32
N LEU A 160 -11.70 7.27 4.51
CA LEU A 160 -10.62 7.22 3.52
C LEU A 160 -10.76 8.35 2.49
N VAL A 161 -11.95 8.58 1.94
CA VAL A 161 -12.24 9.69 1.01
C VAL A 161 -12.03 11.06 1.69
N LYS A 162 -12.48 11.20 2.95
CA LYS A 162 -12.30 12.43 3.73
C LYS A 162 -10.83 12.74 3.97
N TRP A 163 -10.03 11.75 4.35
CA TRP A 163 -8.59 11.91 4.58
C TRP A 163 -7.83 12.13 3.27
N GLY A 164 -8.36 11.65 2.14
CA GLY A 164 -7.86 11.90 0.80
C GLY A 164 -7.03 10.76 0.23
N ALA A 165 -7.46 9.51 0.45
CA ALA A 165 -6.95 8.37 -0.31
C ALA A 165 -7.22 8.60 -1.81
N THR A 166 -6.29 8.18 -2.65
CA THR A 166 -6.38 8.36 -4.11
C THR A 166 -7.04 7.18 -4.81
N SER A 167 -7.04 6.00 -4.20
CA SER A 167 -7.76 4.82 -4.69
C SER A 167 -8.05 3.83 -3.57
N ILE A 168 -9.06 3.00 -3.78
CA ILE A 168 -9.50 1.96 -2.85
C ILE A 168 -9.60 0.66 -3.65
N SER A 169 -8.88 -0.37 -3.21
CA SER A 169 -8.92 -1.71 -3.82
C SER A 169 -9.81 -2.61 -2.98
N VAL A 170 -10.85 -3.16 -3.60
CA VAL A 170 -11.84 -4.05 -2.98
C VAL A 170 -11.96 -5.35 -3.75
N SER A 171 -12.58 -6.34 -3.11
CA SER A 171 -12.99 -7.58 -3.77
C SER A 171 -14.05 -7.28 -4.87
N PRO A 172 -14.12 -8.10 -5.95
CA PRO A 172 -15.01 -7.84 -7.07
C PRO A 172 -16.49 -7.65 -6.70
N ASP A 173 -16.96 -8.42 -5.72
CA ASP A 173 -18.33 -8.37 -5.18
C ASP A 173 -18.67 -7.07 -4.44
N ALA A 174 -17.66 -6.34 -3.94
CA ALA A 174 -17.85 -5.09 -3.21
C ALA A 174 -17.66 -3.84 -4.09
N ILE A 175 -17.36 -3.98 -5.39
CA ILE A 175 -17.03 -2.85 -6.27
C ILE A 175 -18.17 -1.83 -6.34
N ASP A 176 -19.39 -2.26 -6.67
CA ASP A 176 -20.49 -1.32 -6.92
C ASP A 176 -20.95 -0.62 -5.63
N ALA A 177 -21.09 -1.35 -4.53
CA ALA A 177 -21.38 -0.77 -3.22
C ALA A 177 -20.31 0.26 -2.81
N THR A 178 -19.03 -0.06 -2.98
CA THR A 178 -17.93 0.87 -2.66
C THR A 178 -17.98 2.13 -3.54
N ARG A 179 -18.31 2.00 -4.83
CA ARG A 179 -18.44 3.14 -5.75
C ARG A 179 -19.55 4.10 -5.31
N GLU A 180 -20.69 3.59 -4.88
CA GLU A 180 -21.78 4.42 -4.37
C GLU A 180 -21.39 5.20 -3.11
N ILE A 181 -20.71 4.54 -2.17
CA ILE A 181 -20.23 5.18 -0.94
C ILE A 181 -19.20 6.27 -1.26
N VAL A 182 -18.26 6.00 -2.17
CA VAL A 182 -17.26 6.98 -2.62
C VAL A 182 -17.95 8.19 -3.26
N ALA A 183 -18.88 7.96 -4.20
CA ALA A 183 -19.61 9.04 -4.86
C ALA A 183 -20.39 9.92 -3.86
N ALA A 184 -21.06 9.29 -2.89
CA ALA A 184 -21.77 10.02 -1.84
C ALA A 184 -20.81 10.84 -0.94
N ALA A 185 -19.69 10.24 -0.53
CA ALA A 185 -18.68 10.90 0.31
C ALA A 185 -18.01 12.07 -0.41
N GLU A 186 -17.68 11.93 -1.70
CA GLU A 186 -17.13 13.00 -2.53
C GLU A 186 -18.13 14.13 -2.73
N LYS A 187 -19.41 13.83 -3.00
CA LYS A 187 -20.46 14.83 -3.11
C LYS A 187 -20.59 15.67 -1.84
N ARG A 188 -20.63 15.02 -0.66
CA ARG A 188 -20.69 15.72 0.64
C ARG A 188 -19.50 16.66 0.85
N LYS A 189 -18.29 16.23 0.44
CA LYS A 189 -17.07 17.01 0.57
C LYS A 189 -17.07 18.28 -0.30
N ILE A 190 -17.74 18.25 -1.45
CA ILE A 190 -17.89 19.40 -2.34
C ILE A 190 -18.92 20.38 -1.78
N THR A 191 -20.06 19.88 -1.28
CA THR A 191 -21.16 20.73 -0.80
C THR A 191 -20.95 21.34 0.59
N GLN A 192 -19.96 20.85 1.36
CA GLN A 192 -19.61 21.37 2.69
C GLN A 192 -18.44 22.38 2.67
N LYS A 193 -17.95 22.75 1.47
CA LYS A 193 -17.00 23.86 1.29
C LYS A 193 -17.76 25.15 1.02
#